data_AF-A0A226DFI4-F1
#
_entry.id   AF-A0A226DFI4-F1
#
_cell.length_a   1.000
_cell.length_b   1.000
_cell.length_c   1.000
_cell.angle_alpha   90.00
_cell.angle_beta   90.00
_cell.angle_gamma   90.00
#
_symmetry.space_group_name_H-M   'P 1'
#
loop_
_entity.id
_entity.type
_entity.pdbx_description
1 polymer ?
#
loop_
_entity_poly.entity_id
_entity_poly.type
_entity_poly.pdbx_seq_one_letter_code
_entity_poly.pdbx_strand_id
1 'polypeptide(L)'
;MDILTPDTYWIDDRCYRRNPSKTRCVAAQQKFWSSSENNSAGKNDKFPSLSSSSRPPPGLQKQGDTGGNGQNKPYVEEDEYGFCVGGSDELGDNDNEYLIENKGDYFKSICDNVPSQLYAVVIGTKGSTKSRLEKETKTKIIVPRQNAKGFIEVEGRSILTVRHARRRIDELMWQTRIKCDATHFACFPVNSAAVIQRIKDFKEEVTSRIAGADPFLFLEAEKCHITICVTTLFDEKEREKAAQVLEQAQKEISKQLGHTGKITVHLKELEIMNDDPTQVDIVYAKCHDKGDVLQQMADYIAKKFDKSGLSRQARGDHVKLHCTMMNSLKKAERLIPDKTDQSFPSESVKFCKKISRKTFDASQILKEFKDYDFGVVDITEIKLATRFTSGPDGFYKCFRTIPL
;
A
#
# COMPACT_ATOMS: atom_id res chain seq x y z
N MET A 1 27.42 -5.21 -26.65
CA MET A 1 26.65 -4.84 -25.46
C MET A 1 25.23 -4.60 -25.94
N ASP A 2 24.42 -5.65 -26.04
CA ASP A 2 22.99 -5.50 -26.30
C ASP A 2 22.32 -5.27 -24.94
N ILE A 3 22.03 -4.00 -24.66
CA ILE A 3 21.12 -3.63 -23.58
C ILE A 3 19.79 -4.29 -23.93
N LEU A 4 19.30 -5.17 -23.05
CA LEU A 4 18.01 -5.85 -23.15
C LEU A 4 16.90 -4.85 -23.48
N THR A 5 16.63 -4.64 -24.77
CA THR A 5 15.43 -3.95 -25.21
C THR A 5 14.25 -4.81 -24.75
N PRO A 6 13.34 -4.27 -23.92
CA PRO A 6 12.21 -5.03 -23.45
C PRO A 6 11.40 -5.52 -24.65
N ASP A 7 10.92 -6.76 -24.63
CA ASP A 7 9.97 -7.23 -25.63
C ASP A 7 8.69 -6.39 -25.49
N THR A 8 8.42 -5.51 -26.46
CA THR A 8 7.24 -4.64 -26.46
C THR A 8 6.24 -5.03 -27.53
N TYR A 9 4.97 -4.74 -27.32
CA TYR A 9 3.92 -4.91 -28.32
C TYR A 9 2.86 -3.81 -28.20
N TRP A 10 2.09 -3.62 -29.25
CA TRP A 10 1.12 -2.53 -29.36
C TRP A 10 -0.31 -3.06 -29.28
N ILE A 11 -1.17 -2.37 -28.53
CA ILE A 11 -2.63 -2.51 -28.60
C ILE A 11 -3.20 -1.12 -28.92
N ASP A 12 -3.62 -0.97 -30.18
CA ASP A 12 -3.89 0.30 -30.86
C ASP A 12 -2.70 1.27 -30.67
N ASP A 13 -2.95 2.50 -30.21
CA ASP A 13 -1.95 3.56 -30.06
C ASP A 13 -1.08 3.47 -28.79
N ARG A 14 -1.16 2.36 -28.03
CA ARG A 14 -0.40 2.19 -26.78
C ARG A 14 0.59 1.03 -26.84
N CYS A 15 1.82 1.31 -26.42
CA CYS A 15 2.89 0.34 -26.29
C CYS A 15 2.91 -0.30 -24.90
N TYR A 16 3.02 -1.62 -24.85
CA TYR A 16 3.08 -2.45 -23.64
C TYR A 16 4.39 -3.23 -23.60
N ARG A 17 4.87 -3.54 -22.38
CA ARG A 17 6.09 -4.32 -22.15
C ARG A 17 5.70 -5.73 -21.71
N ARG A 18 6.20 -6.75 -22.40
CA ARG A 18 6.01 -8.16 -22.02
C ARG A 18 7.00 -8.57 -20.93
N ASN A 19 6.50 -9.14 -19.85
CA ASN A 19 7.33 -9.76 -18.83
C ASN A 19 7.86 -11.11 -19.34
N PRO A 20 9.14 -11.44 -19.11
CA PRO A 20 9.66 -12.75 -19.48
C PRO A 20 8.88 -13.84 -18.72
N SER A 21 8.31 -14.79 -19.46
CA SER A 21 7.60 -15.92 -18.85
C SER A 21 8.57 -16.73 -17.97
N LYS A 22 8.09 -17.25 -16.84
CA LYS A 22 8.90 -18.10 -15.94
C LYS A 22 9.55 -19.30 -16.68
N THR A 23 8.94 -19.75 -17.77
CA THR A 23 9.44 -20.83 -18.64
C THR A 23 10.64 -20.42 -19.49
N ARG A 24 10.74 -19.14 -19.89
CA ARG A 24 11.82 -18.64 -20.75
C ARG A 24 13.15 -18.49 -20.01
N CYS A 25 13.10 -18.25 -18.69
CA CYS A 25 14.31 -18.26 -17.84
C CYS A 25 15.03 -19.61 -17.88
N VAL A 26 14.28 -20.73 -17.89
CA VAL A 26 14.87 -22.08 -17.91
C VAL A 26 15.56 -22.38 -19.26
N ALA A 27 14.94 -21.98 -20.37
CA ALA A 27 15.51 -22.18 -21.71
C ALA A 27 16.77 -21.32 -21.97
N ALA A 28 16.82 -20.10 -21.42
CA ALA A 28 18.01 -19.25 -21.49
C ALA A 28 19.17 -19.81 -20.62
N GLN A 29 18.84 -20.38 -19.45
CA GLN A 29 19.82 -21.02 -18.57
C GLN A 29 20.41 -22.31 -19.16
N GLN A 30 19.61 -23.08 -19.91
CA GLN A 30 20.10 -24.27 -20.63
C GLN A 30 21.04 -23.91 -21.80
N LYS A 31 20.71 -22.90 -22.61
CA LYS A 31 21.59 -22.48 -23.73
C LYS A 31 22.94 -21.91 -23.26
N PHE A 32 22.97 -21.27 -22.09
CA PHE A 32 24.22 -20.77 -21.49
C PHE A 32 25.14 -21.92 -21.05
N TRP A 33 24.57 -23.03 -20.55
CA TRP A 33 25.35 -24.19 -20.12
C TRP A 33 25.87 -25.03 -21.30
N SER A 34 25.10 -25.15 -22.39
CA SER A 34 25.50 -25.96 -23.56
C SER A 34 26.63 -25.32 -24.39
N SER A 35 26.90 -24.02 -24.22
CA SER A 35 27.91 -23.29 -25.00
C SER A 35 29.28 -23.23 -24.32
N SER A 36 29.41 -23.82 -23.12
CA SER A 36 30.62 -23.75 -22.29
C SER A 36 31.45 -25.04 -22.28
N GLU A 37 30.97 -26.12 -22.90
CA GLU A 37 31.68 -27.40 -23.00
C GLU A 37 32.18 -27.64 -24.43
N ASN A 38 33.19 -26.88 -24.85
CA ASN A 38 34.10 -27.29 -25.92
C ASN A 38 35.33 -26.37 -25.92
N ASN A 39 36.21 -26.53 -24.93
CA ASN A 39 37.63 -26.30 -25.16
C ASN A 39 38.54 -26.93 -24.11
N SER A 40 39.68 -27.41 -24.60
CA SER A 40 40.89 -27.84 -23.89
C SER A 40 40.94 -29.27 -23.30
N ALA A 41 41.50 -30.14 -24.15
CA ALA A 41 42.29 -31.29 -23.76
C ALA A 41 43.59 -30.87 -23.04
N GLY A 42 44.08 -31.70 -22.09
CA GLY A 42 45.52 -31.75 -21.77
C GLY A 42 45.92 -31.94 -20.30
N LYS A 43 46.05 -33.22 -19.90
CA LYS A 43 47.10 -33.84 -19.04
C LYS A 43 47.38 -33.31 -17.61
N ASN A 44 47.21 -34.24 -16.64
CA ASN A 44 48.13 -34.73 -15.56
C ASN A 44 49.03 -33.70 -14.82
N ASP A 45 49.15 -33.64 -13.49
CA ASP A 45 49.33 -34.70 -12.49
C ASP A 45 49.07 -34.19 -11.04
N LYS A 46 48.63 -35.12 -10.17
CA LYS A 46 48.95 -35.32 -8.72
C LYS A 46 48.88 -34.19 -7.67
N PHE A 47 47.95 -34.39 -6.73
CA PHE A 47 47.91 -33.93 -5.31
C PHE A 47 49.10 -34.52 -4.47
N PRO A 48 49.47 -34.05 -3.24
CA PRO A 48 48.53 -33.72 -2.15
C PRO A 48 48.87 -32.63 -1.09
N SER A 49 47.80 -32.32 -0.34
CA SER A 49 47.56 -31.72 1.00
C SER A 49 48.69 -31.36 1.99
N LEU A 50 48.46 -30.26 2.75
CA LEU A 50 48.43 -30.10 4.24
C LEU A 50 48.70 -28.60 4.59
N SER A 51 47.76 -27.85 5.17
CA SER A 51 47.40 -27.66 6.61
C SER A 51 47.89 -26.32 7.21
N SER A 52 46.95 -25.65 7.89
CA SER A 52 47.07 -24.71 9.03
C SER A 52 47.69 -23.30 8.89
N SER A 53 46.82 -22.32 9.14
CA SER A 53 46.96 -21.13 10.02
C SER A 53 48.05 -20.08 9.78
N SER A 54 47.64 -18.84 9.46
CA SER A 54 47.89 -17.63 10.29
C SER A 54 47.39 -16.34 9.60
N ARG A 55 47.05 -15.33 10.43
CA ARG A 55 46.43 -14.03 10.13
C ARG A 55 47.22 -13.13 9.14
N PRO A 56 46.56 -12.15 8.47
CA PRO A 56 47.17 -11.27 7.47
C PRO A 56 47.71 -9.95 8.06
N PRO A 57 48.62 -9.23 7.38
CA PRO A 57 48.88 -7.81 7.59
C PRO A 57 48.01 -6.92 6.67
N PRO A 58 47.86 -5.62 6.97
CA PRO A 58 46.80 -4.78 6.41
C PRO A 58 47.23 -4.01 5.15
N GLY A 59 46.23 -3.68 4.32
CA GLY A 59 46.27 -2.53 3.42
C GLY A 59 46.39 -2.88 1.94
N LEU A 60 45.26 -2.76 1.22
CA LEU A 60 45.16 -2.04 -0.04
C LEU A 60 43.70 -2.06 -0.52
N GLN A 61 43.15 -0.86 -0.68
CA GLN A 61 41.83 -0.60 -1.24
C GLN A 61 41.66 -1.29 -2.60
N LYS A 62 40.57 -2.04 -2.76
CA LYS A 62 39.96 -2.31 -4.06
C LYS A 62 38.46 -2.05 -3.95
N GLN A 63 37.99 -1.15 -4.81
CA GLN A 63 36.58 -0.92 -5.11
C GLN A 63 35.95 -2.25 -5.52
N GLY A 64 34.98 -2.70 -4.73
CA GLY A 64 34.18 -3.88 -4.99
C GLY A 64 32.91 -3.49 -5.73
N ASP A 65 32.92 -3.78 -7.03
CA ASP A 65 31.77 -3.87 -7.92
C ASP A 65 30.79 -4.92 -7.37
N THR A 66 29.64 -4.50 -6.85
CA THR A 66 28.56 -5.41 -6.47
C THR A 66 27.57 -5.51 -7.62
N GLY A 67 27.82 -6.48 -8.50
CA GLY A 67 26.82 -7.01 -9.42
C GLY A 67 25.62 -7.56 -8.64
N GLY A 68 24.55 -6.78 -8.60
CA GLY A 68 23.27 -7.17 -8.01
C GLY A 68 22.60 -8.24 -8.89
N ASN A 69 22.54 -9.45 -8.37
CA ASN A 69 21.83 -10.58 -8.95
C ASN A 69 20.31 -10.27 -8.98
N GLY A 70 19.82 -9.85 -10.15
CA GLY A 70 18.42 -9.50 -10.41
C GLY A 70 17.50 -10.72 -10.36
N GLN A 71 17.13 -11.15 -9.15
CA GLN A 71 16.04 -12.09 -8.96
C GLN A 71 14.71 -11.34 -9.14
N ASN A 72 14.08 -11.53 -10.30
CA ASN A 72 12.71 -11.12 -10.61
C ASN A 72 11.74 -11.66 -9.56
N LYS A 73 11.27 -10.78 -8.68
CA LYS A 73 10.16 -11.06 -7.76
C LYS A 73 8.84 -11.00 -8.53
N PRO A 74 7.92 -11.95 -8.32
CA PRO A 74 6.56 -11.86 -8.88
C PRO A 74 5.85 -10.62 -8.35
N TYR A 75 5.14 -9.91 -9.23
CA TYR A 75 4.34 -8.74 -8.86
C TYR A 75 3.28 -9.17 -7.83
N VAL A 76 3.52 -8.69 -6.62
CA VAL A 76 2.54 -8.55 -5.56
C VAL A 76 2.08 -7.11 -5.80
N GLU A 77 0.78 -6.83 -5.86
CA GLU A 77 0.28 -5.53 -5.38
C GLU A 77 0.82 -5.42 -3.94
N GLU A 78 2.08 -4.98 -3.85
CA GLU A 78 2.44 -3.89 -2.97
C GLU A 78 1.34 -2.90 -3.27
N ASP A 79 0.36 -2.88 -2.38
CA ASP A 79 -0.26 -1.66 -1.93
C ASP A 79 0.61 -0.50 -2.41
N GLU A 80 0.04 0.46 -3.11
CA GLU A 80 0.75 1.66 -3.60
C GLU A 80 1.52 2.42 -2.48
N TYR A 81 1.38 1.92 -1.24
CA TYR A 81 1.89 2.30 0.07
C TYR A 81 2.95 1.34 0.64
N GLY A 82 3.34 0.31 -0.11
CA GLY A 82 4.32 -0.72 0.22
C GLY A 82 5.77 -0.21 0.24
N PHE A 83 6.61 -0.93 0.95
CA PHE A 83 7.91 -0.54 1.53
C PHE A 83 8.94 0.15 0.60
N CYS A 84 8.87 1.48 0.43
CA CYS A 84 10.05 2.27 0.04
C CYS A 84 10.88 2.61 1.30
N VAL A 85 12.12 2.12 1.37
CA VAL A 85 13.16 2.65 2.27
C VAL A 85 13.80 3.82 1.53
N GLY A 86 13.36 5.04 1.82
CA GLY A 86 13.89 6.25 1.20
C GLY A 86 12.89 7.38 1.36
N GLY A 87 13.19 8.28 2.30
CA GLY A 87 12.29 9.33 2.78
C GLY A 87 12.36 9.43 4.31
N SER A 88 13.58 9.47 4.85
CA SER A 88 13.79 10.20 6.11
C SER A 88 13.68 11.68 5.79
N ASP A 89 13.27 12.45 6.78
CA ASP A 89 13.33 13.91 6.82
C ASP A 89 12.09 14.57 6.20
N GLU A 90 11.02 14.63 7.00
CA GLU A 90 10.19 15.84 7.23
C GLU A 90 8.90 15.48 7.99
N LEU A 91 9.03 14.94 9.21
CA LEU A 91 7.98 15.20 10.20
C LEU A 91 8.13 16.67 10.59
N GLY A 92 7.16 17.50 10.21
CA GLY A 92 7.22 18.96 10.32
C GLY A 92 7.66 19.42 11.71
N ASP A 93 8.70 20.26 11.75
CA ASP A 93 9.37 20.71 12.97
C ASP A 93 8.55 21.83 13.66
N ASN A 94 7.32 21.52 14.07
CA ASN A 94 6.49 22.47 14.80
C ASN A 94 6.76 22.33 16.30
N ASP A 95 7.47 23.29 16.89
CA ASP A 95 7.92 23.28 18.29
C ASP A 95 6.78 23.18 19.33
N ASN A 96 5.52 23.40 18.92
CA ASN A 96 4.32 23.35 19.75
C ASN A 96 3.43 22.11 19.55
N GLU A 97 3.91 21.04 18.91
CA GLU A 97 3.08 19.87 18.59
C GLU A 97 2.58 19.09 19.82
N TYR A 98 3.32 19.10 20.94
CA TYR A 98 3.01 18.29 22.11
C TYR A 98 2.68 19.12 23.34
N LEU A 99 1.58 18.76 24.01
CA LEU A 99 1.29 19.27 25.34
C LEU A 99 2.29 18.66 26.34
N ILE A 100 3.11 19.53 26.95
CA ILE A 100 4.12 19.17 27.95
C ILE A 100 3.82 19.94 29.24
N GLU A 101 3.46 19.21 30.29
CA GLU A 101 3.15 19.76 31.61
C GLU A 101 4.41 19.84 32.47
N ASN A 102 4.61 20.98 33.15
CA ASN A 102 5.65 21.12 34.18
C ASN A 102 5.09 20.63 35.52
N LYS A 103 5.77 19.65 36.13
CA LYS A 103 5.43 19.07 37.44
C LYS A 103 6.34 19.58 38.57
N GLY A 104 7.06 20.68 38.36
CA GLY A 104 8.05 21.23 39.27
C GLY A 104 9.41 20.59 39.05
N ASP A 105 9.55 19.33 39.45
CA ASP A 105 10.82 18.61 39.40
C ASP A 105 11.09 17.93 38.05
N TYR A 106 10.07 17.78 37.22
CA TYR A 106 10.15 17.12 35.92
C TYR A 106 9.06 17.60 34.97
N PHE A 107 9.19 17.23 33.70
CA PHE A 107 8.21 17.48 32.65
C PHE A 107 7.53 16.18 32.24
N LYS A 108 6.23 16.26 31.96
CA LYS A 108 5.41 15.11 31.56
C LYS A 108 4.64 15.41 30.27
N SER A 109 4.56 14.43 29.38
CA SER A 109 3.67 14.46 28.21
C SER A 109 2.91 13.15 28.07
N ILE A 110 1.68 13.25 27.56
CA ILE A 110 0.80 12.11 27.32
C ILE A 110 0.82 11.78 25.82
N CYS A 111 0.95 10.49 25.50
CA CYS A 111 0.84 9.96 24.14
C CYS A 111 -0.56 9.40 23.93
N ASP A 112 -1.52 10.29 23.74
CA ASP A 112 -2.94 9.97 23.52
C ASP A 112 -3.23 9.47 22.10
N ASN A 113 -2.30 9.68 21.18
CA ASN A 113 -2.32 9.24 19.80
C ASN A 113 -1.81 7.80 19.58
N VAL A 114 -1.44 7.06 20.64
CA VAL A 114 -0.96 5.68 20.54
C VAL A 114 -2.09 4.70 20.89
N PRO A 115 -2.60 3.91 19.94
CA PRO A 115 -3.59 2.87 20.20
C PRO A 115 -3.05 1.82 21.17
N SER A 116 -3.90 1.31 22.05
CA SER A 116 -3.50 0.29 23.05
C SER A 116 -2.99 -1.00 22.43
N GLN A 117 -3.47 -1.33 21.22
CA GLN A 117 -3.02 -2.46 20.40
C GLN A 117 -1.53 -2.36 20.02
N LEU A 118 -0.97 -1.14 20.00
CA LEU A 118 0.43 -0.88 19.66
C LEU A 118 1.34 -0.72 20.88
N TYR A 119 0.82 -0.84 22.11
CA TYR A 119 1.66 -0.77 23.32
C TYR A 119 2.75 -1.84 23.35
N ALA A 120 2.45 -3.04 22.85
CA ALA A 120 3.42 -4.12 22.74
C ALA A 120 4.62 -3.75 21.83
N VAL A 121 4.39 -2.91 20.82
CA VAL A 121 5.43 -2.43 19.91
C VAL A 121 6.35 -1.43 20.61
N VAL A 122 5.78 -0.51 21.40
CA VAL A 122 6.57 0.44 22.21
C VAL A 122 7.40 -0.29 23.27
N ILE A 123 6.83 -1.32 23.90
CA ILE A 123 7.56 -2.16 24.86
C ILE A 123 8.68 -2.93 24.14
N GLY A 124 8.35 -3.60 23.04
CA GLY A 124 9.23 -4.48 22.29
C GLY A 124 9.53 -5.80 23.02
N THR A 125 10.17 -6.73 22.32
CA THR A 125 10.52 -8.05 22.89
C THR A 125 11.38 -7.87 24.14
N LYS A 126 10.93 -8.43 25.27
CA LYS A 126 11.57 -8.29 26.59
C LYS A 126 11.82 -6.83 27.03
N GLY A 127 11.00 -5.87 26.56
CA GLY A 127 11.17 -4.45 26.92
C GLY A 127 12.31 -3.73 26.21
N SER A 128 12.90 -4.36 25.18
CA SER A 128 14.09 -3.86 24.48
C SER A 128 13.86 -2.51 23.79
N THR A 129 12.69 -2.30 23.18
CA THR A 129 12.39 -1.05 22.45
C THR A 129 12.19 0.09 23.41
N LYS A 130 11.39 -0.11 24.46
CA LYS A 130 11.23 0.87 25.53
C LYS A 130 12.57 1.25 26.17
N SER A 131 13.38 0.26 26.56
CA SER A 131 14.68 0.50 27.22
C SER A 131 15.64 1.30 26.32
N ARG A 132 15.63 1.00 25.02
CA ARG A 132 16.42 1.73 24.03
C ARG A 132 15.93 3.17 23.89
N LEU A 133 14.63 3.39 23.76
CA LEU A 133 14.03 4.73 23.68
C LEU A 133 14.37 5.56 24.92
N GLU A 134 14.12 5.03 26.12
CA GLU A 134 14.43 5.70 27.40
C GLU A 134 15.91 6.10 27.51
N LYS A 135 16.83 5.24 27.06
CA LYS A 135 18.27 5.53 27.07
C LYS A 135 18.67 6.61 26.06
N GLU A 136 18.17 6.52 24.84
CA GLU A 136 18.49 7.47 23.75
C GLU A 136 17.98 8.90 24.09
N THR A 137 16.80 9.00 24.69
CA THR A 137 16.12 10.29 24.94
C THR A 137 16.33 10.80 26.36
N LYS A 138 16.92 9.99 27.25
CA LYS A 138 17.09 10.27 28.69
C LYS A 138 15.76 10.57 29.39
N THR A 139 14.72 9.85 29.01
CA THR A 139 13.37 9.95 29.59
C THR A 139 12.93 8.63 30.20
N LYS A 140 11.84 8.65 30.96
CA LYS A 140 11.13 7.48 31.44
C LYS A 140 9.81 7.35 30.69
N ILE A 141 9.52 6.18 30.17
CA ILE A 141 8.32 5.86 29.38
C ILE A 141 7.45 4.90 30.19
N ILE A 142 6.28 5.36 30.61
CA ILE A 142 5.32 4.59 31.38
C ILE A 142 4.25 4.09 30.41
N VAL A 143 4.21 2.77 30.19
CA VAL A 143 3.21 2.13 29.34
C VAL A 143 2.15 1.48 30.25
N PRO A 144 0.86 1.76 30.04
CA PRO A 144 -0.21 1.09 30.79
C PRO A 144 -0.13 -0.43 30.66
N ARG A 145 -0.56 -1.16 31.71
CA ARG A 145 -0.67 -2.62 31.65
C ARG A 145 -1.70 -3.03 30.59
N GLN A 146 -1.53 -4.20 30.00
CA GLN A 146 -2.55 -4.80 29.14
C GLN A 146 -3.90 -4.81 29.90
N ASN A 147 -4.95 -4.29 29.27
CA ASN A 147 -6.31 -4.11 29.80
C ASN A 147 -6.52 -2.97 30.82
N ALA A 148 -5.49 -2.21 31.19
CA ALA A 148 -5.68 -0.98 31.96
C ALA A 148 -6.09 0.18 31.03
N LYS A 149 -7.08 0.97 31.44
CA LYS A 149 -7.40 2.24 30.78
C LYS A 149 -6.29 3.24 31.06
N GLY A 150 -5.68 3.80 30.02
CA GLY A 150 -4.64 4.81 30.15
C GLY A 150 -3.88 5.03 28.85
N PHE A 151 -3.02 6.03 28.86
CA PHE A 151 -2.16 6.43 27.74
C PHE A 151 -0.69 6.19 28.12
N ILE A 152 0.18 6.13 27.11
CA ILE A 152 1.62 6.13 27.37
C ILE A 152 2.02 7.51 27.89
N GLU A 153 2.82 7.54 28.95
CA GLU A 153 3.32 8.78 29.53
C GLU A 153 4.85 8.85 29.36
N VAL A 154 5.34 10.03 29.02
CA VAL A 154 6.77 10.33 28.92
C VAL A 154 7.13 11.33 29.99
N GLU A 155 8.07 10.99 30.85
CA GLU A 155 8.61 11.85 31.92
C GLU A 155 10.09 12.16 31.65
N GLY A 156 10.52 13.40 31.81
CA GLY A 156 11.91 13.81 31.59
C GLY A 156 12.29 15.06 32.35
N ARG A 157 13.60 15.31 32.49
CA ARG A 157 14.12 16.50 33.22
C ARG A 157 14.08 17.79 32.40
N SER A 158 13.86 17.69 31.09
CA SER A 158 13.81 18.82 30.18
C SER A 158 12.69 18.64 29.17
N ILE A 159 12.04 19.74 28.81
CA ILE A 159 11.05 19.81 27.72
C ILE A 159 11.62 19.20 26.44
N LEU A 160 12.89 19.48 26.11
CA LEU A 160 13.55 18.98 24.90
C LEU A 160 13.65 17.45 24.90
N THR A 161 13.99 16.85 26.04
CA THR A 161 14.09 15.37 26.15
C THR A 161 12.73 14.70 26.03
N VAL A 162 11.68 15.29 26.62
CA VAL A 162 10.30 14.78 26.51
C VAL A 162 9.80 14.89 25.08
N ARG A 163 10.05 16.02 24.40
CA ARG A 163 9.70 16.23 22.99
C ARG A 163 10.42 15.23 22.08
N HIS A 164 11.72 15.01 22.29
CA HIS A 164 12.48 14.03 21.53
C HIS A 164 11.92 12.62 21.68
N ALA A 165 11.55 12.22 22.90
CA ALA A 165 10.91 10.93 23.15
C ALA A 165 9.52 10.81 22.49
N ARG A 166 8.69 11.86 22.50
CA ARG A 166 7.41 11.87 21.77
C ARG A 166 7.60 11.65 20.29
N ARG A 167 8.52 12.38 19.65
CA ARG A 167 8.87 12.21 18.23
C ARG A 167 9.32 10.78 17.92
N ARG A 168 10.19 10.20 18.75
CA ARG A 168 10.62 8.80 18.57
C ARG A 168 9.50 7.77 18.69
N ILE A 169 8.51 8.02 19.55
CA ILE A 169 7.32 7.16 19.65
C ILE A 169 6.46 7.31 18.39
N ASP A 170 6.23 8.54 17.91
CA ASP A 170 5.44 8.80 16.71
C ASP A 170 6.11 8.19 15.45
N GLU A 171 7.43 8.30 15.31
CA GLU A 171 8.23 7.62 14.27
C GLU A 171 8.03 6.10 14.33
N LEU A 172 8.07 5.50 15.52
CA LEU A 172 7.85 4.07 15.71
C LEU A 172 6.42 3.67 15.33
N MET A 173 5.42 4.48 15.67
CA MET A 173 4.02 4.24 15.30
C MET A 173 3.86 4.30 13.80
N TRP A 174 4.43 5.31 13.14
CA TRP A 174 4.44 5.44 11.69
C TRP A 174 5.06 4.21 11.01
N GLN A 175 6.27 3.83 11.41
CA GLN A 175 6.98 2.66 10.88
C GLN A 175 6.22 1.35 11.07
N THR A 176 5.42 1.26 12.13
CA THR A 176 4.58 0.10 12.39
C THR A 176 3.35 0.12 11.51
N ARG A 177 2.68 1.27 11.39
CA ARG A 177 1.48 1.45 10.58
C ARG A 177 1.72 1.09 9.12
N ILE A 178 2.83 1.56 8.52
CA ILE A 178 3.18 1.25 7.12
C ILE A 178 3.52 -0.23 6.86
N LYS A 179 3.66 -1.05 7.93
CA LYS A 179 3.90 -2.50 7.82
C LYS A 179 2.62 -3.30 8.08
N CYS A 180 1.56 -2.66 8.54
CA CYS A 180 0.28 -3.29 8.78
C CYS A 180 -0.56 -3.26 7.51
N ASP A 181 -1.40 -4.28 7.34
CA ASP A 181 -2.40 -4.27 6.27
C ASP A 181 -3.37 -3.10 6.47
N ALA A 182 -3.73 -2.44 5.36
CA ALA A 182 -4.73 -1.39 5.40
C ALA A 182 -6.10 -1.96 5.82
N THR A 183 -6.82 -1.20 6.65
CA THR A 183 -8.12 -1.62 7.22
C THR A 183 -9.27 -0.77 6.70
N HIS A 184 -9.00 0.48 6.32
CA HIS A 184 -9.98 1.43 5.84
C HIS A 184 -9.43 2.22 4.65
N PHE A 185 -10.30 2.99 4.01
CA PHE A 185 -9.93 3.88 2.92
C PHE A 185 -10.91 5.04 2.80
N ALA A 186 -10.44 6.17 2.28
CA ALA A 186 -11.29 7.25 1.80
C ALA A 186 -11.55 7.04 0.30
N CYS A 187 -12.78 7.28 -0.13
CA CYS A 187 -13.16 7.11 -1.54
C CYS A 187 -14.28 8.02 -1.98
N PHE A 188 -14.35 8.22 -3.29
CA PHE A 188 -15.56 8.70 -3.95
C PHE A 188 -16.41 7.49 -4.40
N PRO A 189 -17.65 7.34 -3.91
CA PRO A 189 -18.55 6.32 -4.42
C PRO A 189 -18.98 6.68 -5.85
N VAL A 190 -18.93 5.69 -6.74
CA VAL A 190 -19.36 5.83 -8.15
C VAL A 190 -20.37 4.75 -8.54
N ASN A 191 -20.98 4.10 -7.53
CA ASN A 191 -21.92 3.00 -7.65
C ASN A 191 -23.37 3.49 -7.88
N SER A 192 -23.57 4.44 -8.80
CA SER A 192 -24.94 4.82 -9.20
C SER A 192 -25.65 3.64 -9.87
N ALA A 193 -26.98 3.57 -9.80
CA ALA A 193 -27.73 2.45 -10.39
C ALA A 193 -27.40 2.25 -11.89
N ALA A 194 -27.20 3.34 -12.64
CA ALA A 194 -26.79 3.29 -14.03
C ALA A 194 -25.39 2.68 -14.21
N VAL A 195 -24.40 3.12 -13.43
CA VAL A 195 -23.02 2.60 -13.49
C VAL A 195 -22.99 1.13 -13.04
N ILE A 196 -23.70 0.77 -11.97
CA ILE A 196 -23.82 -0.62 -11.50
C ILE A 196 -24.33 -1.51 -12.64
N GLN A 197 -25.38 -1.08 -13.35
CA GLN A 197 -25.92 -1.86 -14.46
C GLN A 197 -24.87 -2.00 -15.57
N ARG A 198 -24.19 -0.92 -15.96
CA ARG A 198 -23.15 -0.97 -17.00
C ARG A 198 -21.97 -1.87 -16.65
N ILE A 199 -21.60 -1.97 -15.36
CA ILE A 199 -20.56 -2.90 -14.88
C ILE A 199 -21.06 -4.35 -14.94
N LYS A 200 -22.34 -4.60 -14.63
CA LYS A 200 -22.96 -5.93 -14.78
C LYS A 200 -23.00 -6.35 -16.25
N ASP A 201 -23.43 -5.46 -17.14
CA ASP A 201 -23.42 -5.68 -18.60
C ASP A 201 -22.00 -5.98 -19.08
N PHE A 202 -21.00 -5.20 -18.64
CA PHE A 202 -19.60 -5.41 -18.99
C PHE A 202 -19.13 -6.81 -18.61
N LYS A 203 -19.44 -7.26 -17.39
CA LYS A 203 -19.11 -8.61 -16.93
C LYS A 203 -19.74 -9.68 -17.81
N GLU A 204 -21.02 -9.54 -18.15
CA GLU A 204 -21.74 -10.49 -19.01
C GLU A 204 -21.18 -10.51 -20.45
N GLU A 205 -20.89 -9.34 -21.02
CA GLU A 205 -20.29 -9.22 -22.35
C GLU A 205 -18.88 -9.84 -22.41
N VAL A 206 -18.02 -9.55 -21.43
CA VAL A 206 -16.67 -10.13 -21.41
C VAL A 206 -16.73 -11.65 -21.23
N THR A 207 -17.55 -12.14 -20.29
CA THR A 207 -17.62 -13.58 -20.01
C THR A 207 -18.30 -14.39 -21.13
N SER A 208 -19.14 -13.75 -21.96
CA SER A 208 -19.76 -14.40 -23.12
C SER A 208 -18.90 -14.37 -24.38
N ARG A 209 -18.11 -13.30 -24.60
CA ARG A 209 -17.32 -13.13 -25.83
C ARG A 209 -15.88 -13.62 -25.71
N ILE A 210 -15.30 -13.57 -24.51
CA ILE A 210 -13.88 -13.90 -24.30
C ILE A 210 -13.78 -15.27 -23.62
N ALA A 211 -13.36 -16.27 -24.41
CA ALA A 211 -13.16 -17.62 -23.93
C ALA A 211 -12.08 -17.66 -22.83
N GLY A 212 -12.41 -18.21 -21.67
CA GLY A 212 -11.50 -18.31 -20.53
C GLY A 212 -11.47 -17.07 -19.61
N ALA A 213 -12.28 -16.04 -19.88
CA ALA A 213 -12.52 -14.96 -18.94
C ALA A 213 -13.19 -15.51 -17.67
N ASP A 214 -12.51 -15.40 -16.53
CA ASP A 214 -12.97 -15.93 -15.26
C ASP A 214 -13.93 -14.92 -14.57
N PRO A 215 -15.23 -15.24 -14.39
CA PRO A 215 -16.20 -14.33 -13.77
C PRO A 215 -15.85 -13.92 -12.34
N PHE A 216 -14.97 -14.66 -11.66
CA PHE A 216 -14.52 -14.36 -10.30
C PHE A 216 -13.47 -13.25 -10.23
N LEU A 217 -12.90 -12.84 -11.36
CA LEU A 217 -11.98 -11.70 -11.41
C LEU A 217 -12.74 -10.37 -11.22
N PHE A 218 -14.02 -10.33 -11.58
CA PHE A 218 -14.83 -9.12 -11.52
C PHE A 218 -15.21 -8.78 -10.07
N LEU A 219 -15.08 -7.51 -9.73
CA LEU A 219 -15.55 -6.99 -8.45
C LEU A 219 -17.08 -6.94 -8.41
N GLU A 220 -17.63 -6.94 -7.20
CA GLU A 220 -19.06 -6.68 -6.97
C GLU A 220 -19.37 -5.25 -7.46
N ALA A 221 -20.33 -5.11 -8.38
CA ALA A 221 -20.63 -3.83 -9.02
C ALA A 221 -21.07 -2.76 -8.01
N GLU A 222 -21.80 -3.20 -6.97
CA GLU A 222 -22.25 -2.39 -5.85
C GLU A 222 -21.10 -1.75 -5.08
N LYS A 223 -19.87 -2.29 -5.19
CA LYS A 223 -18.65 -1.81 -4.52
C LYS A 223 -17.77 -0.91 -5.39
N CYS A 224 -18.15 -0.54 -6.62
CA CYS A 224 -17.31 0.36 -7.43
C CYS A 224 -17.16 1.73 -6.76
N HIS A 225 -15.91 2.15 -6.62
CA HIS A 225 -15.48 3.38 -5.97
C HIS A 225 -14.16 3.84 -6.58
N ILE A 226 -13.83 5.11 -6.41
CA ILE A 226 -12.51 5.68 -6.71
C ILE A 226 -11.79 5.88 -5.38
N THR A 227 -10.69 5.16 -5.16
CA THR A 227 -9.90 5.26 -3.92
C THR A 227 -9.09 6.56 -3.90
N ILE A 228 -9.15 7.29 -2.78
CA ILE A 228 -8.37 8.52 -2.55
C ILE A 228 -7.10 8.21 -1.77
N CYS A 229 -7.26 7.54 -0.62
CA CYS A 229 -6.16 7.11 0.23
C CYS A 229 -6.57 5.88 1.04
N VAL A 230 -5.60 5.07 1.43
CA VAL A 230 -5.82 3.89 2.29
C VAL A 230 -5.19 4.13 3.67
N THR A 231 -5.83 3.60 4.71
CA THR A 231 -5.38 3.82 6.08
C THR A 231 -5.53 2.55 6.91
N THR A 232 -4.68 2.41 7.91
CA THR A 232 -4.78 1.38 8.95
C THR A 232 -5.24 2.07 10.22
N LEU A 233 -6.51 1.96 10.57
CA LEU A 233 -7.08 2.54 11.80
C LEU A 233 -7.26 1.44 12.85
N PHE A 234 -6.74 1.66 14.06
CA PHE A 234 -6.69 0.64 15.13
C PHE A 234 -7.86 0.70 16.11
N ASP A 235 -8.45 1.87 16.32
CA ASP A 235 -9.54 2.07 17.27
C ASP A 235 -10.54 3.15 16.82
N GLU A 236 -11.56 3.39 17.65
CA GLU A 236 -12.60 4.41 17.38
C GLU A 236 -12.05 5.83 17.40
N LYS A 237 -11.00 6.11 18.21
CA LYS A 237 -10.42 7.46 18.28
C LYS A 237 -9.72 7.79 16.96
N GLU A 238 -9.03 6.83 16.36
CA GLU A 238 -8.44 7.01 15.05
C GLU A 238 -9.48 7.12 13.93
N ARG A 239 -10.60 6.39 14.01
CA ARG A 239 -11.75 6.58 13.10
C ARG A 239 -12.30 8.00 13.20
N GLU A 240 -12.48 8.49 14.41
CA GLU A 240 -12.95 9.85 14.63
C GLU A 240 -11.94 10.90 14.15
N LYS A 241 -10.64 10.70 14.39
CA LYS A 241 -9.58 11.57 13.85
C LYS A 241 -9.61 11.59 12.31
N ALA A 242 -9.76 10.42 11.67
CA ALA A 242 -9.85 10.33 10.21
C ALA A 242 -11.08 11.08 9.66
N ALA A 243 -12.23 10.96 10.34
CA ALA A 243 -13.42 11.72 10.00
C ALA A 243 -13.18 13.23 10.10
N GLN A 244 -12.59 13.70 11.20
CA GLN A 244 -12.28 15.12 11.40
C GLN A 244 -11.32 15.67 10.35
N VAL A 245 -10.27 14.91 9.99
CA VAL A 245 -9.32 15.30 8.93
C VAL A 245 -10.04 15.44 7.60
N LEU A 246 -10.91 14.50 7.26
CA LEU A 246 -11.66 14.55 6.01
C LEU A 246 -12.68 15.70 5.98
N GLU A 247 -13.38 15.96 7.09
CA GLU A 247 -14.31 17.09 7.22
C GLU A 247 -13.60 18.44 7.09
N GLN A 248 -12.43 18.58 7.69
CA GLN A 248 -11.60 19.78 7.56
C GLN A 248 -11.13 19.97 6.12
N ALA A 249 -10.63 18.89 5.49
CA ALA A 249 -10.20 18.92 4.10
C ALA A 249 -11.35 19.31 3.16
N GLN A 250 -12.52 18.71 3.32
CA GLN A 250 -13.70 19.03 2.52
C GLN A 250 -14.10 20.51 2.68
N LYS A 251 -14.18 21.05 3.92
CA LYS A 251 -14.51 22.47 4.16
C LYS A 251 -13.52 23.43 3.50
N GLU A 252 -12.24 23.10 3.47
CA GLU A 252 -11.22 23.90 2.81
C GLU A 252 -11.35 23.84 1.28
N ILE A 253 -11.59 22.65 0.74
CA ILE A 253 -11.86 22.44 -0.69
C ILE A 253 -13.09 23.24 -1.13
N SER A 254 -14.21 23.19 -0.39
CA SER A 254 -15.44 23.92 -0.75
C SER A 254 -15.23 25.43 -0.80
N LYS A 255 -14.30 25.95 0.00
CA LYS A 255 -13.92 27.37 -0.04
C LYS A 255 -13.01 27.69 -1.23
N GLN A 256 -12.07 26.81 -1.56
CA GLN A 256 -11.04 27.06 -2.58
C GLN A 256 -11.54 26.80 -4.00
N LEU A 257 -12.26 25.70 -4.22
CA LEU A 257 -12.70 25.27 -5.54
C LEU A 257 -14.09 25.80 -5.92
N GLY A 258 -14.80 26.45 -4.98
CA GLY A 258 -16.13 27.01 -5.21
C GLY A 258 -17.15 25.97 -5.69
N HIS A 259 -16.91 24.68 -5.41
CA HIS A 259 -17.69 23.60 -6.00
C HIS A 259 -19.09 23.56 -5.40
N THR A 260 -20.07 23.34 -6.28
CA THR A 260 -21.51 23.46 -6.00
C THR A 260 -22.10 22.20 -5.35
N GLY A 261 -21.32 21.47 -4.56
CA GLY A 261 -21.73 20.23 -3.89
C GLY A 261 -21.81 18.98 -4.77
N LYS A 262 -21.37 19.04 -6.04
CA LYS A 262 -21.24 17.85 -6.89
C LYS A 262 -20.14 17.93 -7.94
N ILE A 263 -19.59 16.78 -8.30
CA ILE A 263 -18.58 16.61 -9.36
C ILE A 263 -19.06 15.53 -10.32
N THR A 264 -19.20 15.87 -11.60
CA THR A 264 -19.60 14.92 -12.64
C THR A 264 -18.37 14.22 -13.20
N VAL A 265 -18.35 12.89 -13.11
CA VAL A 265 -17.25 12.03 -13.56
C VAL A 265 -17.75 11.04 -14.59
N HIS A 266 -17.00 10.90 -15.69
CA HIS A 266 -17.22 9.89 -16.72
C HIS A 266 -16.27 8.72 -16.50
N LEU A 267 -16.83 7.55 -16.23
CA LEU A 267 -16.08 6.29 -16.17
C LEU A 267 -16.09 5.65 -17.56
N LYS A 268 -14.92 5.62 -18.19
CA LYS A 268 -14.72 5.00 -19.50
C LYS A 268 -13.26 4.62 -19.64
N GLU A 269 -12.95 3.89 -20.70
CA GLU A 269 -11.60 3.44 -21.04
C GLU A 269 -11.00 2.47 -20.01
N LEU A 270 -10.69 1.26 -20.46
CA LEU A 270 -9.99 0.28 -19.65
C LEU A 270 -8.48 0.50 -19.71
N GLU A 271 -7.85 0.33 -18.56
CA GLU A 271 -6.41 0.34 -18.41
C GLU A 271 -5.99 -0.70 -17.36
N ILE A 272 -4.70 -1.03 -17.36
CA ILE A 272 -4.08 -1.97 -16.43
C ILE A 272 -3.08 -1.27 -15.54
N MET A 273 -2.95 -1.78 -14.32
CA MET A 273 -2.05 -1.17 -13.32
C MET A 273 -0.57 -1.40 -13.65
N ASN A 274 -0.26 -2.49 -14.36
CA ASN A 274 1.08 -2.91 -14.75
C ASN A 274 1.27 -2.87 -16.28
N ASP A 275 2.51 -3.03 -16.76
CA ASP A 275 2.82 -2.81 -18.19
C ASP A 275 2.55 -4.01 -19.11
N ASP A 276 2.24 -5.20 -18.57
CA ASP A 276 2.10 -6.44 -19.35
C ASP A 276 0.64 -6.94 -19.36
N PRO A 277 -0.11 -6.72 -20.46
CA PRO A 277 -1.46 -7.23 -20.62
C PRO A 277 -1.61 -8.75 -20.53
N THR A 278 -0.54 -9.53 -20.73
CA THR A 278 -0.60 -11.00 -20.60
C THR A 278 -0.50 -11.48 -19.16
N GLN A 279 -0.06 -10.60 -18.25
CA GLN A 279 0.18 -10.91 -16.84
C GLN A 279 -0.31 -9.76 -15.97
N VAL A 280 -1.63 -9.58 -15.93
CA VAL A 280 -2.31 -8.50 -15.24
C VAL A 280 -2.82 -8.96 -13.88
N ASP A 281 -2.72 -8.08 -12.89
CA ASP A 281 -3.38 -8.24 -11.60
C ASP A 281 -4.64 -7.39 -11.50
N ILE A 282 -4.63 -6.20 -12.08
CA ILE A 282 -5.72 -5.23 -11.97
C ILE A 282 -6.06 -4.64 -13.34
N VAL A 283 -7.34 -4.70 -13.70
CA VAL A 283 -7.95 -3.91 -14.77
C VAL A 283 -8.88 -2.88 -14.13
N TYR A 284 -8.80 -1.64 -14.56
CA TYR A 284 -9.61 -0.54 -14.04
C TYR A 284 -10.17 0.33 -15.15
N ALA A 285 -11.26 1.04 -14.85
CA ALA A 285 -11.80 2.10 -15.69
C ALA A 285 -11.14 3.43 -15.30
N LYS A 286 -10.77 4.24 -16.30
CA LYS A 286 -10.30 5.60 -16.06
C LYS A 286 -11.44 6.50 -15.63
N CYS A 287 -11.08 7.57 -14.93
CA CYS A 287 -11.99 8.57 -14.41
C CYS A 287 -11.69 9.91 -15.08
N HIS A 288 -12.70 10.50 -15.74
CA HIS A 288 -12.55 11.79 -16.40
C HIS A 288 -13.55 12.78 -15.83
N ASP A 289 -13.08 13.94 -15.37
CA ASP A 289 -13.93 15.05 -14.95
C ASP A 289 -13.60 16.34 -15.70
N LYS A 290 -14.51 17.30 -15.65
CA LYS A 290 -14.30 18.60 -16.30
C LYS A 290 -13.42 19.48 -15.42
N GLY A 291 -12.22 19.78 -15.91
CA GLY A 291 -11.34 20.75 -15.26
C GLY A 291 -10.47 20.19 -14.13
N ASP A 292 -10.33 18.85 -14.06
CA ASP A 292 -9.40 18.17 -13.14
C ASP A 292 -9.64 18.49 -11.65
N VAL A 293 -10.90 18.76 -11.31
CA VAL A 293 -11.35 19.09 -9.96
C VAL A 293 -11.25 17.85 -9.08
N LEU A 294 -11.61 16.68 -9.62
CA LEU A 294 -11.54 15.40 -8.90
C LEU A 294 -10.11 15.08 -8.46
N GLN A 295 -9.13 15.29 -9.34
CA GLN A 295 -7.71 15.06 -9.06
C GLN A 295 -7.19 16.02 -7.98
N GLN A 296 -7.45 17.33 -8.14
CA GLN A 296 -7.06 18.33 -7.15
C GLN A 296 -7.63 18.02 -5.76
N MET A 297 -8.88 17.58 -5.69
CA MET A 297 -9.52 17.17 -4.44
C MET A 297 -8.90 15.91 -3.85
N ALA A 298 -8.67 14.89 -4.67
CA ALA A 298 -8.06 13.65 -4.21
C ALA A 298 -6.65 13.89 -3.67
N ASP A 299 -5.83 14.66 -4.38
CA ASP A 299 -4.46 15.00 -3.96
C ASP A 299 -4.44 15.80 -2.67
N TYR A 300 -5.36 16.77 -2.54
CA TYR A 300 -5.48 17.58 -1.34
C TYR A 300 -5.85 16.73 -0.11
N ILE A 301 -6.85 15.86 -0.26
CA ILE A 301 -7.28 14.94 0.80
C ILE A 301 -6.15 13.97 1.16
N ALA A 302 -5.52 13.33 0.17
CA ALA A 302 -4.42 12.41 0.39
C ALA A 302 -3.27 13.08 1.16
N LYS A 303 -2.91 14.31 0.79
CA LYS A 303 -1.88 15.10 1.48
C LYS A 303 -2.27 15.47 2.91
N LYS A 304 -3.54 15.75 3.19
CA LYS A 304 -4.03 16.01 4.57
C LYS A 304 -3.98 14.73 5.42
N PHE A 305 -4.34 13.59 4.84
CA PHE A 305 -4.24 12.30 5.51
C PHE A 305 -2.79 11.91 5.81
N ASP A 306 -1.87 12.16 4.88
CA ASP A 306 -0.43 11.97 5.05
C ASP A 306 0.13 12.83 6.19
N LYS A 307 -0.12 14.15 6.13
CA LYS A 307 0.28 15.09 7.19
C LYS A 307 -0.30 14.76 8.58
N SER A 308 -1.46 14.10 8.63
CA SER A 308 -2.10 13.70 9.89
C SER A 308 -1.53 12.40 10.49
N GLY A 309 -0.64 11.71 9.78
CA GLY A 309 -0.04 10.43 10.15
C GLY A 309 -0.99 9.22 10.02
N LEU A 310 -2.10 9.37 9.28
CA LEU A 310 -3.13 8.34 9.14
C LEU A 310 -2.99 7.51 7.86
N SER A 311 -2.49 8.10 6.78
CA SER A 311 -2.17 7.42 5.52
C SER A 311 -0.72 7.73 5.18
N ARG A 312 -0.13 6.93 4.29
CA ARG A 312 1.07 7.33 3.54
C ARG A 312 0.61 7.96 2.23
N GLN A 313 1.38 8.89 1.66
CA GLN A 313 1.21 9.28 0.27
C GLN A 313 1.56 8.12 -0.68
N ALA A 314 0.80 8.00 -1.77
CA ALA A 314 1.07 7.04 -2.84
C ALA A 314 2.43 7.29 -3.49
N ARG A 315 2.97 6.29 -4.19
CA ARG A 315 4.19 6.43 -5.00
C ARG A 315 3.91 7.30 -6.24
N GLY A 316 4.03 8.62 -6.09
CA GLY A 316 3.86 9.58 -7.17
C GLY A 316 3.46 10.98 -6.68
N ASP A 317 3.46 11.93 -7.59
CA ASP A 317 3.08 13.33 -7.29
C ASP A 317 1.56 13.47 -7.10
N HIS A 318 0.78 12.56 -7.69
CA HIS A 318 -0.68 12.59 -7.74
C HIS A 318 -1.29 11.23 -7.36
N VAL A 319 -2.49 11.26 -6.80
CA VAL A 319 -3.32 10.07 -6.57
C VAL A 319 -3.70 9.47 -7.92
N LYS A 320 -3.38 8.20 -8.17
CA LYS A 320 -3.80 7.52 -9.40
C LYS A 320 -5.31 7.23 -9.34
N LEU A 321 -6.13 8.11 -9.89
CA LEU A 321 -7.58 7.92 -9.90
C LEU A 321 -8.01 6.78 -10.84
N HIS A 322 -8.72 5.81 -10.29
CA HIS A 322 -9.24 4.66 -11.02
C HIS A 322 -10.46 4.04 -10.31
N CYS A 323 -11.41 3.44 -11.05
CA CYS A 323 -12.32 2.44 -10.48
C CYS A 323 -11.91 1.05 -10.94
N THR A 324 -11.55 0.19 -9.99
CA THR A 324 -11.14 -1.19 -10.26
C THR A 324 -12.32 -2.02 -10.76
N MET A 325 -12.13 -2.69 -11.91
CA MET A 325 -13.15 -3.57 -12.52
C MET A 325 -12.84 -5.04 -12.27
N MET A 326 -11.56 -5.42 -12.38
CA MET A 326 -11.10 -6.79 -12.20
C MET A 326 -9.87 -6.86 -11.30
N ASN A 327 -9.78 -7.86 -10.44
CA ASN A 327 -8.65 -8.08 -9.54
C ASN A 327 -8.31 -9.58 -9.38
N SER A 328 -7.05 -9.95 -9.65
CA SER A 328 -6.55 -11.33 -9.53
C SER A 328 -6.62 -11.89 -8.10
N LEU A 329 -6.61 -11.03 -7.08
CA LEU A 329 -6.75 -11.44 -5.68
C LEU A 329 -8.10 -12.08 -5.36
N LYS A 330 -9.17 -11.67 -6.04
CA LYS A 330 -10.50 -12.24 -5.79
C LYS A 330 -10.54 -13.74 -6.04
N LYS A 331 -9.79 -14.19 -7.04
CA LYS A 331 -9.58 -15.61 -7.32
C LYS A 331 -8.78 -16.30 -6.22
N ALA A 332 -7.83 -15.59 -5.61
CA ALA A 332 -6.92 -16.12 -4.60
C ALA A 332 -7.57 -16.21 -3.20
N GLU A 333 -8.47 -15.27 -2.86
CA GLU A 333 -9.28 -15.29 -1.63
C GLU A 333 -10.14 -16.56 -1.52
N ARG A 334 -10.67 -17.07 -2.63
CA ARG A 334 -11.48 -18.31 -2.65
C ARG A 334 -10.68 -19.59 -2.41
N LEU A 335 -9.37 -19.59 -2.67
CA LEU A 335 -8.52 -20.76 -2.42
C LEU A 335 -8.22 -20.96 -0.92
N ILE A 336 -8.65 -20.03 -0.06
CA ILE A 336 -8.59 -20.14 1.38
C ILE A 336 -9.89 -20.79 1.88
N PRO A 337 -9.84 -21.95 2.56
CA PRO A 337 -11.03 -22.51 3.21
C PRO A 337 -11.61 -21.52 4.23
N ASP A 338 -12.93 -21.40 4.23
CA ASP A 338 -13.71 -20.53 5.12
C ASP A 338 -13.25 -20.69 6.58
N LYS A 339 -12.72 -19.62 7.18
CA LYS A 339 -12.60 -19.51 8.64
C LYS A 339 -13.79 -18.70 9.13
N THR A 340 -14.93 -19.36 9.22
CA THR A 340 -16.03 -18.90 10.04
C THR A 340 -15.60 -18.99 11.51
N ASP A 341 -14.95 -17.94 12.02
CA ASP A 341 -15.06 -17.64 13.44
C ASP A 341 -14.86 -16.14 13.69
N GLN A 342 -15.93 -15.49 14.16
CA GLN A 342 -15.99 -14.07 14.49
C GLN A 342 -15.34 -13.80 15.85
N SER A 343 -14.08 -14.18 16.01
CA SER A 343 -13.26 -13.72 17.12
C SER A 343 -11.98 -13.12 16.55
N PHE A 344 -11.77 -11.82 16.77
CA PHE A 344 -10.47 -11.20 16.60
C PHE A 344 -9.47 -11.99 17.47
N PRO A 345 -8.50 -12.73 16.91
CA PRO A 345 -7.54 -13.41 17.75
C PRO A 345 -6.62 -12.34 18.33
N SER A 346 -6.67 -12.22 19.66
CA SER A 346 -5.68 -11.56 20.49
C SER A 346 -4.33 -12.31 20.40
N GLU A 347 -3.73 -12.36 19.21
CA GLU A 347 -2.31 -12.69 19.01
C GLU A 347 -1.85 -12.01 17.72
N SER A 348 -1.34 -10.79 17.89
CA SER A 348 -0.66 -10.06 16.84
C SER A 348 0.59 -10.83 16.37
N VAL A 349 0.76 -10.82 15.04
CA VAL A 349 2.00 -11.13 14.30
C VAL A 349 2.35 -12.61 14.09
N LYS A 350 1.47 -13.46 13.52
CA LYS A 350 1.91 -14.70 12.85
C LYS A 350 1.10 -15.06 11.59
N PHE A 351 1.81 -15.02 10.45
CA PHE A 351 1.52 -15.73 9.19
C PHE A 351 0.25 -15.35 8.41
N CYS A 352 0.27 -14.17 7.75
CA CYS A 352 -0.30 -14.10 6.39
C CYS A 352 0.55 -15.04 5.52
N LYS A 353 0.07 -16.27 5.26
CA LYS A 353 0.59 -17.06 4.12
C LYS A 353 0.50 -16.13 2.91
N LYS A 354 1.64 -15.80 2.29
CA LYS A 354 1.67 -15.09 1.00
C LYS A 354 0.84 -15.89 0.02
N ILE A 355 -0.42 -15.49 -0.17
CA ILE A 355 -1.24 -16.04 -1.23
C ILE A 355 -0.54 -15.60 -2.51
N SER A 356 -0.02 -16.55 -3.28
CA SER A 356 0.59 -16.21 -4.56
C SER A 356 -0.53 -15.73 -5.48
N ARG A 357 -0.59 -14.41 -5.72
CA ARG A 357 -1.43 -13.84 -6.76
C ARG A 357 -1.13 -14.58 -8.07
N LYS A 358 -2.18 -15.04 -8.76
CA LYS A 358 -2.05 -15.62 -10.09
C LYS A 358 -2.61 -14.59 -11.06
N THR A 359 -1.70 -13.93 -11.77
CA THR A 359 -2.01 -12.98 -12.84
C THR A 359 -2.93 -13.63 -13.89
N PHE A 360 -3.64 -12.81 -14.64
CA PHE A 360 -4.46 -13.24 -15.78
C PHE A 360 -4.09 -12.48 -17.05
N ASP A 361 -4.43 -13.04 -18.20
CA ASP A 361 -4.24 -12.39 -19.49
C ASP A 361 -5.46 -11.51 -19.79
N ALA A 362 -5.26 -10.19 -19.82
CA ALA A 362 -6.27 -9.20 -20.16
C ALA A 362 -6.12 -8.69 -21.60
N SER A 363 -5.22 -9.25 -22.43
CA SER A 363 -4.91 -8.73 -23.77
C SER A 363 -6.15 -8.66 -24.67
N GLN A 364 -6.99 -9.71 -24.66
CA GLN A 364 -8.22 -9.73 -25.45
C GLN A 364 -9.28 -8.78 -24.88
N ILE A 365 -9.36 -8.67 -23.54
CA ILE A 365 -10.27 -7.72 -22.87
C ILE A 365 -9.92 -6.29 -23.26
N LEU A 366 -8.63 -5.92 -23.18
CA LEU A 366 -8.14 -4.60 -23.58
C LEU A 366 -8.22 -4.35 -25.07
N LYS A 367 -8.28 -5.39 -25.92
CA LYS A 367 -8.44 -5.21 -27.37
C LYS A 367 -9.89 -4.95 -27.75
N GLU A 368 -10.83 -5.65 -27.13
CA GLU A 368 -12.25 -5.59 -27.51
C GLU A 368 -13.05 -4.56 -26.71
N PHE A 369 -12.66 -4.31 -25.45
CA PHE A 369 -13.40 -3.47 -24.51
C PHE A 369 -12.61 -2.24 -24.06
N LYS A 370 -11.55 -1.87 -24.78
CA LYS A 370 -10.68 -0.73 -24.43
C LYS A 370 -11.46 0.53 -24.16
N ASP A 371 -12.39 0.88 -25.04
CA ASP A 371 -13.13 2.15 -24.99
C ASP A 371 -14.53 1.97 -24.38
N TYR A 372 -14.72 0.92 -23.56
CA TYR A 372 -16.02 0.65 -22.95
C TYR A 372 -16.46 1.82 -22.08
N ASP A 373 -17.72 2.22 -22.26
CA ASP A 373 -18.36 3.31 -21.52
C ASP A 373 -19.21 2.75 -20.37
N PHE A 374 -18.76 3.02 -19.14
CA PHE A 374 -19.46 2.65 -17.90
C PHE A 374 -20.49 3.70 -17.46
N GLY A 375 -20.48 4.87 -18.10
CA GLY A 375 -21.42 5.96 -17.89
C GLY A 375 -20.88 7.09 -17.03
N VAL A 376 -21.76 8.05 -16.79
CA VAL A 376 -21.49 9.28 -16.07
C VAL A 376 -22.16 9.23 -14.70
N VAL A 377 -21.46 9.72 -13.67
CA VAL A 377 -21.93 9.76 -12.29
C VAL A 377 -21.65 11.12 -11.67
N ASP A 378 -22.64 11.64 -10.95
CA ASP A 378 -22.46 12.80 -10.08
C ASP A 378 -22.01 12.31 -8.69
N ILE A 379 -20.78 12.63 -8.32
CA ILE A 379 -20.25 12.42 -6.98
C ILE A 379 -20.73 13.59 -6.12
N THR A 380 -21.38 13.29 -5.00
CA THR A 380 -21.91 14.28 -4.05
C THR A 380 -21.36 14.10 -2.64
N GLU A 381 -20.55 13.07 -2.41
CA GLU A 381 -20.09 12.68 -1.09
C GLU A 381 -18.72 11.98 -1.14
N ILE A 382 -18.01 12.00 -0.02
CA ILE A 382 -16.78 11.25 0.23
C ILE A 382 -17.04 10.30 1.39
N LYS A 383 -16.64 9.04 1.25
CA LYS A 383 -16.87 7.98 2.24
C LYS A 383 -15.58 7.50 2.87
N LEU A 384 -15.62 7.29 4.19
CA LEU A 384 -14.64 6.49 4.92
C LEU A 384 -15.20 5.09 5.14
N ALA A 385 -14.61 4.13 4.45
CA ALA A 385 -15.10 2.76 4.35
C ALA A 385 -14.16 1.76 5.00
N THR A 386 -14.72 0.69 5.56
CA THR A 386 -13.97 -0.43 6.13
C THR A 386 -13.80 -1.53 5.08
N ARG A 387 -12.55 -1.97 4.87
CA ARG A 387 -12.23 -3.05 3.91
C ARG A 387 -12.88 -4.37 4.32
N PHE A 388 -13.13 -5.23 3.32
CA PHE A 388 -13.67 -6.58 3.51
C PHE A 388 -15.02 -6.63 4.25
N THR A 389 -15.81 -5.57 4.13
CA THR A 389 -17.17 -5.50 4.67
C THR A 389 -18.18 -5.27 3.55
N SER A 390 -19.43 -5.61 3.81
CA SER A 390 -20.59 -5.22 3.00
C SER A 390 -21.63 -4.57 3.92
N GLY A 391 -22.13 -3.42 3.51
CA GLY A 391 -23.26 -2.70 4.09
C GLY A 391 -24.60 -3.20 3.52
N PRO A 392 -25.73 -2.62 3.98
CA PRO A 392 -27.07 -3.02 3.54
C PRO A 392 -27.33 -2.81 2.05
N ASP A 393 -26.65 -1.84 1.44
CA ASP A 393 -26.72 -1.46 0.01
C ASP A 393 -25.75 -2.26 -0.88
N GLY A 394 -24.99 -3.20 -0.30
CA GLY A 394 -23.94 -3.95 -1.00
C GLY A 394 -22.61 -3.20 -1.13
N PHE A 395 -22.56 -1.89 -0.82
CA PHE A 395 -21.31 -1.14 -0.74
C PHE A 395 -20.50 -1.56 0.51
N TYR A 396 -19.31 -1.01 0.72
CA TYR A 396 -18.57 -1.22 1.96
C TYR A 396 -19.29 -0.59 3.16
N LYS A 397 -19.13 -1.16 4.36
CA LYS A 397 -19.59 -0.48 5.58
C LYS A 397 -18.82 0.81 5.74
N CYS A 398 -19.56 1.92 5.78
CA CYS A 398 -18.99 3.25 5.97
C CYS A 398 -19.25 3.71 7.39
N PHE A 399 -18.21 4.15 8.09
CA PHE A 399 -18.34 4.72 9.43
C PHE A 399 -18.51 6.24 9.40
N ARG A 400 -18.19 6.88 8.26
CA ARG A 400 -18.42 8.30 8.02
C ARG A 400 -18.69 8.55 6.55
N THR A 401 -19.63 9.44 6.27
CA THR A 401 -19.95 9.97 4.95
C THR A 401 -20.00 11.49 5.06
N ILE A 402 -19.28 12.19 4.19
CA ILE A 402 -19.16 13.65 4.22
C ILE A 402 -19.66 14.17 2.87
N PRO A 403 -20.69 15.03 2.84
CA PRO A 403 -21.15 15.64 1.61
C PRO A 403 -20.08 16.56 1.03
N LEU A 404 -20.05 16.68 -0.30
CA LEU A 404 -19.16 17.62 -1.00
C LEU A 404 -19.55 19.07 -0.77
#